data_AF-A0A947N4Y5-F1
#
_entry.id   AF-A0A947N4Y5-F1
#
_cell.length_a   1.000
_cell.length_b   1.000
_cell.length_c   1.000
_cell.angle_alpha   90.00
_cell.angle_beta   90.00
_cell.angle_gamma   90.00
#
_symmetry.space_group_name_H-M   'P 1'
#
loop_
_entity.id
_entity.type
_entity.pdbx_description
1 polymer ?
#
loop_
_entity_poly.entity_id
_entity_poly.type
_entity_poly.pdbx_seq_one_letter_code
_entity_poly.pdbx_strand_id
1 'polypeptide(L)'
;MKRYLIPTFLALVGVFVAIIGIVLLPPVRDLLQGNLVIGIFGIFSLLGVALTFLAVRAKVEARLRKFLILTGASAIGFFISVLLHNLIYGLFIYLFGVDFWDKVGLGDEPFFFLIAVIVCPIGFLVGVVGSIVLLIRDKKNKKELPQT
;
A
#
# COMPACT_ATOMS: atom_id res chain seq x y z
N MET A 1 -20.53 9.31 -1.79
CA MET A 1 -19.24 8.76 -2.27
C MET A 1 -18.05 9.67 -2.01
N LYS A 2 -18.01 10.93 -2.50
CA LYS A 2 -16.88 11.86 -2.20
C LYS A 2 -16.61 12.07 -0.70
N ARG A 3 -17.66 12.06 0.13
CA ARG A 3 -17.55 12.22 1.60
C ARG A 3 -16.66 11.16 2.27
N TYR A 4 -16.60 9.93 1.74
CA TYR A 4 -15.81 8.84 2.31
C TYR A 4 -14.42 8.72 1.69
N LEU A 5 -14.21 9.28 0.49
CA LEU A 5 -12.96 9.15 -0.24
C LEU A 5 -11.76 9.79 0.48
N ILE A 6 -11.92 11.02 0.99
CA ILE A 6 -10.83 11.71 1.72
C ILE A 6 -10.55 11.03 3.07
N PRO A 7 -11.55 10.69 3.91
CA PRO A 7 -11.29 9.93 5.14
C PRO A 7 -10.58 8.60 4.89
N THR A 8 -11.01 7.80 3.90
CA THR A 8 -10.36 6.53 3.57
C THR A 8 -8.92 6.74 3.10
N PHE A 9 -8.67 7.76 2.27
CA PHE A 9 -7.32 8.12 1.84
C PHE A 9 -6.43 8.49 3.03
N LEU A 10 -6.90 9.37 3.92
CA LEU A 10 -6.13 9.79 5.10
C LEU A 10 -5.89 8.63 6.08
N ALA A 11 -6.89 7.77 6.28
CA ALA A 11 -6.75 6.58 7.11
C ALA A 11 -5.67 5.64 6.53
N LEU A 12 -5.69 5.41 5.21
CA LEU A 12 -4.69 4.58 4.54
C LEU A 12 -3.27 5.16 4.67
N VAL A 13 -3.11 6.48 4.53
CA VAL A 13 -1.82 7.16 4.77
C VAL A 13 -1.38 7.02 6.23
N GLY A 14 -2.29 7.20 7.19
CA GLY A 14 -1.99 7.04 8.62
C GLY A 14 -1.52 5.63 8.96
N VAL A 15 -2.18 4.61 8.43
CA VAL A 15 -1.76 3.21 8.60
C VAL A 15 -0.40 2.95 7.94
N PHE A 16 -0.13 3.51 6.76
CA PHE A 16 1.18 3.40 6.13
C PHE A 16 2.29 3.99 7.00
N VAL A 17 2.08 5.18 7.58
CA VAL A 17 3.05 5.81 8.49
C VAL A 17 3.26 4.95 9.74
N ALA A 18 2.19 4.36 10.30
CA ALA A 18 2.31 3.43 11.42
C ALA A 18 3.15 2.19 11.05
N ILE A 19 2.95 1.61 9.86
CA ILE A 19 3.75 0.50 9.34
C ILE A 19 5.22 0.89 9.25
N ILE A 20 5.54 2.05 8.67
CA ILE A 20 6.92 2.54 8.57
C ILE A 20 7.53 2.72 9.97
N GLY A 21 6.76 3.26 10.93
CA GLY A 21 7.19 3.38 12.32
C GLY A 21 7.52 2.03 12.95
N ILE A 22 6.69 1.00 12.73
CA ILE A 22 6.93 -0.37 13.21
C ILE A 22 8.20 -0.96 12.59
N VAL A 23 8.41 -0.77 11.28
CA VAL A 23 9.57 -1.34 10.56
C VAL A 23 10.87 -0.65 10.96
N LEU A 24 10.87 0.68 11.13
CA LEU A 24 12.08 1.45 11.37
C LEU A 24 12.47 1.60 12.84
N LEU A 25 11.53 1.41 13.78
CA LEU A 25 11.76 1.63 15.21
C LEU A 25 11.68 0.30 15.97
N PRO A 26 12.81 -0.32 16.34
CA PRO A 26 12.83 -1.57 17.10
C PRO A 26 11.97 -1.54 18.38
N PRO A 27 11.97 -0.46 19.20
CA PRO A 27 11.11 -0.40 20.39
C PRO A 27 9.60 -0.47 20.08
N VAL A 28 9.19 0.04 18.92
CA VAL A 28 7.78 0.01 18.48
C VAL A 28 7.42 -1.39 17.99
N ARG A 29 8.33 -2.05 17.28
CA ARG A 29 8.19 -3.45 16.85
C ARG A 29 8.10 -4.39 18.05
N ASP A 30 8.93 -4.19 19.06
CA ASP A 30 8.97 -5.02 20.26
C ASP A 30 7.72 -4.81 21.13
N LEU A 31 7.11 -3.63 21.07
CA LEU A 31 5.82 -3.33 21.70
C LEU A 31 4.65 -3.99 20.96
N LEU A 32 4.73 -4.09 19.64
CA LEU A 32 3.70 -4.65 18.76
C LEU A 32 4.11 -6.06 18.31
N GLN A 33 4.01 -7.03 19.22
CA GLN A 33 4.40 -8.42 18.94
C GLN A 33 3.30 -9.24 18.25
N GLY A 34 3.73 -10.22 17.44
CA GLY A 34 2.88 -11.31 16.95
C GLY A 34 1.78 -10.90 15.97
N ASN A 35 0.59 -11.48 16.15
CA ASN A 35 -0.54 -11.39 15.22
C ASN A 35 -1.04 -9.97 14.92
N LEU A 36 -0.72 -8.99 15.78
CA LEU A 36 -1.12 -7.59 15.61
C LEU A 36 -0.47 -6.95 14.36
N VAL A 37 0.78 -7.31 14.06
CA VAL A 37 1.49 -6.80 12.87
C VAL A 37 0.80 -7.26 11.59
N ILE A 38 0.42 -8.54 11.53
CA ILE A 38 -0.36 -9.12 10.42
C ILE A 38 -1.71 -8.42 10.29
N GLY A 39 -2.38 -8.15 11.41
CA GLY A 39 -3.62 -7.40 11.45
C GLY A 39 -3.49 -6.00 10.82
N ILE A 40 -2.42 -5.26 11.14
CA ILE A 40 -2.17 -3.92 10.58
C ILE A 40 -1.95 -3.98 9.06
N PHE A 41 -1.16 -4.94 8.56
CA PHE A 41 -0.98 -5.14 7.12
C PHE A 41 -2.30 -5.54 6.43
N GLY A 42 -3.13 -6.36 7.07
CA GLY A 42 -4.47 -6.70 6.59
C GLY A 42 -5.37 -5.46 6.48
N ILE A 43 -5.43 -4.63 7.53
CA ILE A 43 -6.18 -3.37 7.54
C ILE A 43 -5.69 -2.45 6.43
N PHE A 44 -4.37 -2.34 6.22
CA PHE A 44 -3.78 -1.54 5.15
C PHE A 44 -4.26 -1.98 3.77
N SER A 45 -4.25 -3.30 3.50
CA SER A 45 -4.74 -3.87 2.26
C SER A 45 -6.25 -3.63 2.06
N LEU A 46 -7.06 -3.85 3.10
CA LEU A 46 -8.52 -3.64 3.05
C LEU A 46 -8.87 -2.16 2.80
N LEU A 47 -8.16 -1.22 3.43
CA LEU A 47 -8.30 0.21 3.14
C LEU A 47 -7.86 0.52 1.70
N GLY A 48 -6.85 -0.17 1.18
CA GLY A 48 -6.44 -0.09 -0.23
C GLY A 48 -7.55 -0.52 -1.20
N VAL A 49 -8.21 -1.65 -0.92
CA VAL A 49 -9.40 -2.11 -1.67
C VAL A 49 -10.51 -1.07 -1.61
N ALA A 50 -10.84 -0.60 -0.41
CA ALA A 50 -11.88 0.40 -0.20
C ALA A 50 -11.58 1.70 -0.97
N LEU A 51 -10.35 2.21 -0.90
CA LEU A 51 -9.93 3.41 -1.61
C LEU A 51 -10.01 3.22 -3.13
N THR A 52 -9.52 2.09 -3.64
CA THR A 52 -9.55 1.78 -5.08
C THR A 52 -10.99 1.72 -5.59
N PHE A 53 -11.87 1.00 -4.89
CA PHE A 53 -13.28 0.90 -5.23
C PHE A 53 -13.96 2.28 -5.21
N LEU A 54 -13.74 3.07 -4.15
CA LEU A 54 -14.28 4.42 -4.04
C LEU A 54 -13.75 5.34 -5.14
N ALA A 55 -12.47 5.25 -5.49
CA ALA A 55 -11.85 6.06 -6.53
C ALA A 55 -12.45 5.75 -7.92
N VAL A 56 -12.67 4.48 -8.24
CA VAL A 56 -13.31 4.05 -9.49
C VAL A 56 -14.76 4.58 -9.58
N ARG A 57 -15.50 4.52 -8.48
CA ARG A 57 -16.91 4.96 -8.42
C ARG A 57 -17.09 6.47 -8.29
N ALA A 58 -16.08 7.19 -7.82
CA ALA A 58 -16.19 8.62 -7.57
C ALA A 58 -16.09 9.45 -8.86
N LYS A 59 -16.98 10.44 -8.99
CA LYS A 59 -16.89 11.48 -10.02
C LYS A 59 -15.82 12.52 -9.66
N VAL A 60 -14.56 12.11 -9.69
CA VAL A 60 -13.36 12.96 -9.52
C VAL A 60 -12.64 13.16 -10.85
N GLU A 61 -11.79 14.19 -10.93
CA GLU A 61 -10.92 14.42 -12.08
C GLU A 61 -10.14 13.14 -12.43
N ALA A 62 -10.02 12.85 -13.73
CA ALA A 62 -9.37 11.63 -14.21
C ALA A 62 -7.93 11.49 -13.68
N ARG A 63 -7.19 12.60 -13.55
CA ARG A 63 -5.82 12.58 -13.05
C ARG A 63 -5.75 12.22 -11.55
N LEU A 64 -6.57 12.86 -10.72
CA LEU A 64 -6.68 12.52 -9.29
C LEU A 64 -7.10 11.06 -9.10
N ARG A 65 -8.02 10.57 -9.94
CA ARG A 65 -8.46 9.17 -9.90
C ARG A 65 -7.30 8.19 -10.09
N LYS A 66 -6.42 8.44 -11.06
CA LYS A 66 -5.26 7.58 -11.32
C LYS A 66 -4.32 7.51 -10.11
N PHE A 67 -4.06 8.63 -9.45
CA PHE A 67 -3.23 8.65 -8.25
C PHE A 67 -3.88 7.93 -7.06
N LEU A 68 -5.18 8.12 -6.84
CA LEU A 68 -5.91 7.40 -5.78
C LEU A 68 -5.96 5.89 -6.02
N ILE A 69 -6.15 5.47 -7.28
CA ILE A 69 -6.08 4.06 -7.66
C ILE A 69 -4.65 3.54 -7.47
N LEU A 70 -3.63 4.29 -7.86
CA LEU A 70 -2.24 3.89 -7.65
C LEU A 70 -1.93 3.71 -6.15
N THR A 71 -2.39 4.62 -5.28
CA THR A 71 -2.25 4.48 -3.82
C THR A 71 -2.92 3.21 -3.32
N GLY A 72 -4.19 2.98 -3.68
CA GLY A 72 -4.94 1.81 -3.22
C GLY A 72 -4.40 0.49 -3.79
N ALA A 73 -4.08 0.44 -5.09
CA ALA A 73 -3.50 -0.71 -5.76
C ALA A 73 -2.12 -1.07 -5.21
N SER A 74 -1.30 -0.07 -4.83
CA SER A 74 0.00 -0.34 -4.20
C SER A 74 -0.17 -1.00 -2.83
N ALA A 75 -1.16 -0.58 -2.04
CA ALA A 75 -1.46 -1.18 -0.75
C ALA A 75 -1.98 -2.63 -0.87
N ILE A 76 -2.84 -2.90 -1.87
CA ILE A 76 -3.31 -4.25 -2.18
C ILE A 76 -2.15 -5.13 -2.67
N GLY A 77 -1.36 -4.59 -3.61
CA GLY A 77 -0.22 -5.27 -4.23
C GLY A 77 0.83 -5.69 -3.21
N PHE A 78 1.06 -4.88 -2.17
CA PHE A 78 1.94 -5.26 -1.06
C PHE A 78 1.49 -6.58 -0.43
N PHE A 79 0.23 -6.66 -0.03
CA PHE A 79 -0.29 -7.84 0.66
C PHE A 79 -0.32 -9.08 -0.26
N ILE A 80 -0.74 -8.91 -1.52
CA ILE A 80 -0.70 -9.98 -2.52
C ILE A 80 0.72 -10.49 -2.71
N SER A 81 1.70 -9.59 -2.80
CA SER A 81 3.11 -9.96 -3.00
C SER A 81 3.66 -10.71 -1.78
N VAL A 82 3.33 -10.29 -0.56
CA VAL A 82 3.70 -11.05 0.65
C VAL A 82 3.10 -12.46 0.64
N LEU A 83 1.83 -12.61 0.25
CA LEU A 83 1.20 -13.93 0.15
C LEU A 83 1.88 -14.79 -0.92
N LEU A 84 2.13 -14.24 -2.12
CA LEU A 84 2.75 -14.96 -3.22
C LEU A 84 4.19 -15.33 -2.91
N HIS A 85 4.95 -14.46 -2.28
CA HIS A 85 6.30 -14.72 -1.80
C HIS A 85 6.32 -15.96 -0.89
N ASN A 86 5.49 -15.99 0.16
CA ASN A 86 5.42 -17.11 1.09
C ASN A 86 4.90 -18.40 0.43
N LEU A 87 3.90 -18.29 -0.43
CA LEU A 87 3.33 -19.43 -1.13
C LEU A 87 4.35 -20.09 -2.06
N ILE A 88 5.05 -19.29 -2.87
CA ILE A 88 6.05 -19.79 -3.82
C ILE A 88 7.27 -20.29 -3.08
N TYR A 89 7.74 -19.55 -2.06
CA TYR A 89 8.82 -19.99 -1.20
C TYR A 89 8.56 -21.38 -0.62
N GLY A 90 7.39 -21.57 0.00
CA GLY A 90 6.97 -22.84 0.59
C GLY A 90 6.74 -23.95 -0.44
N LEU A 91 6.14 -23.63 -1.59
CA LEU A 91 5.90 -24.60 -2.67
C LEU A 91 7.20 -25.17 -3.21
N PHE A 92 8.21 -24.33 -3.44
CA PHE A 92 9.50 -24.79 -3.95
C PHE A 92 10.27 -25.60 -2.92
N ILE A 93 10.20 -25.24 -1.64
CA ILE A 93 10.74 -26.07 -0.56
C ILE A 93 10.04 -27.43 -0.50
N TYR A 94 8.71 -27.45 -0.63
CA TYR A 94 7.94 -28.69 -0.62
C TYR A 94 8.31 -29.62 -1.78
N LEU A 95 8.55 -29.06 -2.97
CA LEU A 95 8.86 -29.83 -4.19
C LEU A 95 10.34 -30.21 -4.33
N PHE A 96 11.27 -29.34 -3.92
CA PHE A 96 12.71 -29.47 -4.22
C PHE A 96 13.59 -29.58 -2.96
N GLY A 97 12.98 -29.56 -1.77
CA GLY A 97 13.65 -29.70 -0.48
C GLY A 97 13.95 -28.36 0.20
N VAL A 98 14.19 -28.43 1.52
CA VAL A 98 14.39 -27.25 2.39
C VAL A 98 15.56 -26.36 1.98
N ASP A 99 16.62 -26.93 1.41
CA ASP A 99 17.80 -26.17 0.97
C ASP A 99 17.66 -25.61 -0.47
N PHE A 100 16.48 -25.64 -1.07
CA PHE A 100 16.30 -25.25 -2.47
C PHE A 100 16.81 -23.83 -2.75
N TRP A 101 16.40 -22.85 -1.93
CA TRP A 101 16.75 -21.43 -2.12
C TRP A 101 18.25 -21.17 -1.91
N ASP A 102 18.90 -21.93 -1.03
CA ASP A 102 20.35 -21.89 -0.84
C ASP A 102 21.10 -22.50 -2.03
N LYS A 103 20.62 -23.64 -2.56
CA LYS A 103 21.21 -24.32 -3.73
C LYS A 103 21.20 -23.46 -4.99
N VAL A 104 20.19 -22.61 -5.15
CA VAL A 104 20.11 -21.64 -6.27
C VAL A 104 20.81 -20.31 -5.97
N GLY A 105 21.39 -20.17 -4.78
CA GLY A 105 22.17 -18.99 -4.38
C GLY A 105 21.34 -17.73 -4.12
N LEU A 106 20.02 -17.86 -3.92
CA LEU A 106 19.12 -16.73 -3.69
C LEU A 106 18.78 -16.55 -2.20
N GLY A 107 18.81 -17.63 -1.40
CA GLY A 107 18.48 -17.63 0.03
C GLY A 107 16.99 -17.38 0.33
N ASP A 108 16.26 -16.73 -0.59
CA ASP A 108 14.83 -16.44 -0.48
C ASP A 108 14.18 -16.27 -1.86
N GLU A 109 12.86 -16.19 -1.92
CA GLU A 109 12.10 -15.87 -3.15
C GLU A 109 12.20 -14.36 -3.43
N PRO A 110 12.93 -13.92 -4.48
CA PRO A 110 13.31 -12.51 -4.60
C PRO A 110 12.27 -11.65 -5.32
N PHE A 111 11.41 -12.21 -6.17
CA PHE A 111 10.59 -11.43 -7.08
C PHE A 111 9.43 -10.75 -6.35
N PHE A 112 8.62 -11.52 -5.61
CA PHE A 112 7.49 -10.93 -4.88
C PHE A 112 7.97 -10.17 -3.65
N PHE A 113 9.10 -10.59 -3.06
CA PHE A 113 9.77 -9.83 -2.02
C PHE A 113 10.15 -8.42 -2.48
N LEU A 114 10.83 -8.30 -3.63
CA LEU A 114 11.25 -7.00 -4.17
C LEU A 114 10.04 -6.12 -4.54
N ILE A 115 8.98 -6.71 -5.07
CA ILE A 115 7.74 -5.98 -5.35
C ILE A 115 7.14 -5.44 -4.05
N ALA A 116 7.03 -6.26 -3.01
CA ALA A 116 6.48 -5.85 -1.72
C ALA A 116 7.32 -4.77 -1.04
N VAL A 117 8.65 -4.90 -1.04
CA VAL A 117 9.55 -4.04 -0.25
C VAL A 117 9.92 -2.76 -0.99
N ILE A 118 9.96 -2.77 -2.33
CA ILE A 118 10.44 -1.62 -3.12
C ILE A 118 9.32 -1.05 -3.99
N VAL A 119 8.75 -1.86 -4.88
CA VAL A 119 7.82 -1.37 -5.91
C VAL A 119 6.54 -0.81 -5.28
N CYS A 120 5.92 -1.55 -4.36
CA CYS A 120 4.68 -1.13 -3.71
C CYS A 120 4.85 0.14 -2.85
N PRO A 121 5.87 0.27 -1.99
CA PRO A 121 6.08 1.50 -1.21
C PRO A 121 6.33 2.73 -2.10
N ILE A 122 7.14 2.59 -3.17
CA ILE A 122 7.38 3.69 -4.11
C ILE A 122 6.08 4.08 -4.83
N GLY A 123 5.34 3.11 -5.36
CA GLY A 123 4.06 3.34 -6.02
C GLY A 123 3.05 4.02 -5.08
N PHE A 124 3.01 3.59 -3.82
CA PHE A 124 2.17 4.17 -2.78
C PHE A 124 2.51 5.65 -2.56
N LEU A 125 3.79 5.97 -2.34
CA LEU A 125 4.26 7.34 -2.13
C LEU A 125 3.96 8.25 -3.32
N VAL A 126 4.22 7.78 -4.55
CA VAL A 126 3.87 8.52 -5.78
C VAL A 126 2.36 8.81 -5.84
N GLY A 127 1.54 7.80 -5.53
CA GLY A 127 0.09 7.95 -5.44
C GLY A 127 -0.36 8.99 -4.40
N VAL A 128 0.24 8.95 -3.21
CA VAL A 128 -0.07 9.87 -2.11
C VAL A 128 0.31 11.31 -2.48
N VAL A 129 1.55 11.53 -2.90
CA VAL A 129 2.05 12.87 -3.26
C VAL A 129 1.23 13.45 -4.42
N GLY A 130 1.00 12.67 -5.48
CA GLY A 130 0.19 13.12 -6.61
C GLY A 130 -1.25 13.47 -6.23
N SER A 131 -1.86 12.69 -5.32
CA SER A 131 -3.21 12.98 -4.80
C SER A 131 -3.24 14.27 -3.99
N ILE A 132 -2.28 14.47 -3.09
CA ILE A 132 -2.20 15.67 -2.24
C ILE A 132 -2.02 16.93 -3.09
N VAL A 133 -1.07 16.92 -4.03
CA VAL A 133 -0.78 18.08 -4.90
C VAL A 133 -2.04 18.49 -5.68
N LEU A 134 -2.76 17.54 -6.27
CA LEU A 134 -3.98 17.84 -7.02
C LEU A 134 -5.12 18.34 -6.13
N LEU A 135 -5.30 17.76 -4.95
CA LEU A 135 -6.33 18.20 -3.99
C LEU A 135 -6.08 19.64 -3.51
N ILE A 136 -4.82 20.03 -3.31
CA ILE A 136 -4.46 21.41 -2.92
C ILE A 136 -4.70 22.37 -4.09
N ARG A 137 -4.28 22.00 -5.30
CA ARG A 137 -4.45 22.82 -6.50
C ARG A 137 -5.92 23.09 -6.81
N ASP A 138 -6.78 22.07 -6.72
CA ASP A 138 -8.22 22.20 -6.96
C ASP A 138 -8.90 23.14 -5.95
N LYS A 139 -8.46 23.11 -4.68
CA LYS A 139 -8.96 24.02 -3.66
C LYS A 139 -8.56 25.47 -3.93
N LYS A 140 -7.31 25.70 -4.37
CA LYS A 140 -6.83 27.05 -4.73
C LYS A 140 -7.64 27.63 -5.89
N ASN A 141 -7.80 26.86 -6.98
CA ASN A 141 -8.53 27.30 -8.16
C ASN A 141 -10.00 27.64 -7.86
N LYS A 142 -10.65 26.90 -6.95
CA LYS A 142 -12.02 27.20 -6.52
C LYS A 142 -12.16 28.45 -5.66
N LYS A 143 -11.09 28.85 -4.95
CA LYS A 143 -11.08 30.05 -4.11
C LYS A 143 -10.83 31.33 -4.91
N GLU A 144 -10.16 31.20 -6.06
CA GLU A 144 -9.82 32.31 -6.97
C GLU A 144 -10.90 32.64 -8.01
N LEU A 145 -11.90 31.76 -8.19
CA LEU A 145 -13.10 32.07 -8.98
C LEU A 145 -14.11 32.84 -8.11
N PRO A 146 -14.47 34.10 -8.45
CA PRO A 146 -15.58 34.78 -7.80
C PRO A 146 -16.86 33.97 -8.02
N GLN A 147 -17.62 33.72 -6.95
CA GLN A 147 -18.95 33.14 -7.08
C GLN A 147 -19.89 34.22 -7.63
N THR A 148 -19.97 34.30 -8.96
CA THR A 148 -21.00 35.05 -9.69
C THR A 148 -22.19 34.15 -9.98
#